data_AF-A0A1G7BN24-F1
#
_entry.id   AF-A0A1G7BN24-F1
#
_cell.length_a   1.000
_cell.length_b   1.000
_cell.length_c   1.000
_cell.angle_alpha   90.00
_cell.angle_beta   90.00
_cell.angle_gamma   90.00
#
_symmetry.space_group_name_H-M   'P 1'
#
loop_
_entity.id
_entity.type
_entity.pdbx_description
1 polymer ?
#
loop_
_entity_poly.entity_id
_entity_poly.type
_entity_poly.pdbx_seq_one_letter_code
_entity_poly.pdbx_strand_id
1 'polypeptide(L)' 'MIEKSYLVTRDKDLDDLHFVHTEDCQVLPDRARLDRLGAFERCAPAMDAARERFRAVEACALCCPRCRNVAQSEAA' A
#
# COMPACT_ATOMS: atom_id res chain seq x y z
N MET A 1 -16.68 -9.39 -7.97
CA MET A 1 -15.45 -9.29 -7.14
C MET A 1 -14.48 -8.43 -7.92
N ILE A 2 -14.11 -7.25 -7.43
CA ILE A 2 -13.26 -6.30 -8.17
C ILE A 2 -11.86 -6.38 -7.56
N GLU A 3 -10.98 -7.10 -8.24
CA GLU A 3 -9.57 -7.19 -7.89
C GLU A 3 -8.90 -5.86 -8.24
N LYS A 4 -8.16 -5.27 -7.29
CA LYS A 4 -7.41 -4.04 -7.53
C LYS A 4 -5.92 -4.33 -7.47
N SER A 5 -5.17 -3.78 -8.43
CA SER A 5 -3.71 -3.85 -8.43
C SER A 5 -3.14 -2.91 -7.39
N TYR A 6 -2.35 -3.45 -6.47
CA TYR A 6 -1.61 -2.70 -5.46
C TYR A 6 -0.13 -2.61 -5.81
N LEU A 7 0.41 -1.43 -5.56
CA LEU A 7 1.76 -0.99 -5.85
C LEU A 7 2.35 -0.44 -4.55
N VAL A 8 3.64 -0.60 -4.33
CA VAL A 8 4.35 -0.05 -3.18
C VAL A 8 5.50 0.80 -3.65
N THR A 9 5.74 1.94 -3.02
CA THR A 9 6.94 2.73 -3.33
C THR A 9 8.17 1.93 -2.96
N ARG A 10 9.08 1.74 -3.92
CA ARG A 10 10.39 1.12 -3.67
C ARG A 10 11.31 2.09 -2.96
N ASP A 11 11.20 3.37 -3.33
CA ASP A 11 11.91 4.42 -2.63
C ASP A 11 11.30 4.65 -1.27
N LYS A 12 12.21 4.87 -0.32
CA LYS A 12 11.90 5.16 1.05
C LYS A 12 11.60 6.65 1.16
N ASP A 13 10.51 6.99 1.82
CA ASP A 13 10.24 8.38 2.16
C ASP A 13 11.21 8.88 3.25
N LEU A 14 11.09 10.15 3.63
CA LEU A 14 11.94 10.79 4.64
C LEU A 14 11.99 10.04 6.00
N ASP A 15 11.00 9.20 6.28
CA ASP A 15 10.87 8.41 7.51
C ASP A 15 11.20 6.91 7.31
N ASP A 16 11.85 6.54 6.19
CA ASP A 16 12.12 5.13 5.83
C ASP A 16 10.83 4.31 5.59
N LEU A 17 9.70 4.99 5.37
CA LEU A 17 8.38 4.41 5.12
C LEU A 17 8.13 4.15 3.63
N HIS A 18 7.44 3.05 3.36
CA HIS A 18 6.98 2.67 2.03
C HIS A 18 5.46 2.84 1.93
N PHE A 19 4.98 3.55 0.91
CA PHE A 19 3.55 3.79 0.72
C PHE A 19 2.94 2.79 -0.25
N VAL A 20 1.84 2.16 0.15
CA VAL A 20 1.03 1.29 -0.69
C VAL A 20 -0.04 2.12 -1.39
N HIS A 21 -0.03 2.07 -2.72
CA HIS A 21 -0.97 2.72 -3.61
C HIS A 21 -1.75 1.69 -4.43
N THR A 22 -2.94 2.05 -4.90
CA THR A 22 -3.62 1.32 -5.97
C THR A 22 -3.20 1.88 -7.33
N GLU A 23 -3.30 1.07 -8.39
CA GLU A 23 -3.09 1.51 -9.78
C GLU A 23 -3.90 2.76 -10.17
N ASP A 24 -5.07 2.94 -9.54
CA ASP A 24 -6.00 4.05 -9.77
C ASP A 24 -5.68 5.31 -8.92
N CYS A 25 -4.55 5.35 -8.20
CA CYS A 25 -4.22 6.50 -7.35
C CYS A 25 -3.85 7.73 -8.19
N GLN A 26 -4.44 8.89 -7.87
CA GLN A 26 -4.16 10.15 -8.56
C GLN A 26 -2.79 10.76 -8.23
N VAL A 27 -2.22 10.40 -7.08
CA VAL A 27 -0.91 10.89 -6.61
C VAL A 27 0.17 9.82 -6.68
N LEU A 28 0.04 8.92 -7.66
CA LEU A 28 1.02 7.87 -7.86
C LEU A 28 2.37 8.49 -8.24
N PRO A 29 3.48 8.21 -7.52
CA PRO A 29 4.80 8.62 -7.96
C PRO A 29 5.19 7.87 -9.24
N ASP A 30 6.39 8.14 -9.74
CA ASP A 30 6.86 7.54 -10.98
C ASP A 30 6.79 6.00 -10.92
N ARG A 31 6.16 5.39 -11.93
CA ARG A 31 5.95 3.93 -12.00
C ARG A 31 7.26 3.15 -11.98
N ALA A 32 8.38 3.78 -12.37
CA ALA A 32 9.70 3.17 -12.26
C ALA A 32 10.18 2.98 -10.80
N ARG A 33 9.65 3.78 -9.87
CA ARG A 33 9.96 3.73 -8.42
C ARG A 33 8.89 2.98 -7.62
N LEU A 34 7.98 2.28 -8.30
CA LEU A 34 6.90 1.51 -7.68
C LEU A 34 7.10 0.01 -7.98
N ASP A 35 6.99 -0.82 -6.95
CA ASP A 35 6.99 -2.26 -7.07
C ASP A 35 5.54 -2.77 -7.07
N ARG A 36 5.19 -3.67 -7.98
CA ARG A 36 3.86 -4.31 -7.96
C ARG A 36 3.84 -5.36 -6.84
N LEU A 37 2.91 -5.20 -5.89
CA LEU A 37 2.64 -6.21 -4.87
C LEU A 37 1.77 -7.34 -5.43
N GLY A 38 0.80 -7.00 -6.29
CA GLY A 38 -0.14 -7.94 -6.86
C GLY A 38 -1.55 -7.38 -6.95
N ALA A 39 -2.48 -8.19 -7.46
CA ALA A 39 -3.90 -7.86 -7.44
C ALA A 39 -4.54 -8.47 -6.20
N PHE A 40 -5.22 -7.63 -5.42
CA PHE A 40 -5.91 -8.06 -4.21
C PHE A 40 -7.34 -7.50 -4.21
N GLU A 41 -8.28 -8.24 -3.64
CA GLU A 41 -9.66 -7.73 -3.47
C GLU A 41 -9.75 -6.70 -2.34
N ARG A 42 -8.83 -6.77 -1.38
CA ARG A 42 -8.79 -5.91 -0.20
C ARG A 42 -7.39 -5.38 0.02
N CYS A 43 -7.30 -4.22 0.65
CA CYS A 43 -6.02 -3.59 0.94
C CYS A 43 -5.29 -4.24 2.13
N ALA A 44 -5.96 -5.05 2.96
CA ALA A 44 -5.35 -5.79 4.07
C ALA A 44 -4.29 -6.81 3.60
N PRO A 45 -4.60 -7.77 2.70
CA PRO A 45 -3.58 -8.69 2.18
C PRO A 45 -2.50 -7.98 1.35
N ALA A 46 -2.82 -6.86 0.70
CA ALA A 46 -1.83 -6.04 0.02
C ALA A 46 -0.82 -5.41 0.99
N MET A 47 -1.30 -4.91 2.13
CA MET A 47 -0.47 -4.37 3.21
C MET A 47 0.36 -5.46 3.87
N ASP A 48 -0.20 -6.66 4.08
CA ASP A 48 0.53 -7.79 4.64
C ASP A 48 1.69 -8.23 3.74
N ALA A 49 1.42 -8.42 2.44
CA ALA A 49 2.45 -8.70 1.45
C ALA A 49 3.52 -7.59 1.36
N ALA A 50 3.13 -6.33 1.59
CA ALA A 50 4.07 -5.23 1.68
C ALA A 50 4.93 -5.31 2.95
N ARG A 51 4.35 -5.68 4.09
CA ARG A 51 5.04 -5.87 5.38
C ARG A 51 6.02 -7.04 5.36
N GLU A 52 5.71 -8.09 4.60
CA GLU A 52 6.63 -9.21 4.39
C GLU A 52 7.90 -8.79 3.64
N ARG A 53 7.79 -7.80 2.74
CA ARG A 53 8.91 -7.30 1.93
C ARG A 53 9.63 -6.10 2.54
N PHE A 54 8.88 -5.26 3.26
CA PHE A 54 9.36 -3.99 3.79
C PHE A 54 8.95 -3.83 5.26
N ARG A 55 9.90 -3.42 6.09
CA ARG A 55 9.70 -3.36 7.54
C ARG A 55 8.71 -2.26 7.98
N ALA A 56 8.66 -1.17 7.22
CA ALA A 56 7.85 0.00 7.52
C ALA A 56 7.01 0.35 6.28
N VAL A 57 5.71 0.03 6.32
CA VAL A 57 4.77 0.27 5.22
C VAL A 57 3.48 0.91 5.72
N GLU A 58 3.02 1.90 4.98
CA GLU A 58 1.77 2.61 5.24
C GLU A 58 0.86 2.59 3.99
N ALA A 59 -0.45 2.53 4.19
CA ALA A 59 -1.38 2.67 3.07
C ALA A 59 -1.56 4.15 2.75
N CYS A 60 -1.54 4.48 1.46
CA CYS A 60 -1.84 5.82 1.00
C CYS A 60 -3.26 6.22 1.40
N ALA A 61 -3.38 7.29 2.20
CA ALA A 61 -4.67 7.78 2.70
C ALA A 61 -5.64 8.24 1.60
N LEU A 62 -5.12 8.60 0.42
CA LEU A 62 -5.92 9.08 -0.71
C LEU A 62 -6.61 7.95 -1.47
N CYS A 63 -5.85 6.93 -1.88
CA CYS A 63 -6.42 5.81 -2.64
C CYS A 63 -6.88 4.63 -1.76
N CYS A 64 -6.37 4.54 -0.53
CA CYS A 64 -6.68 3.48 0.42
C CYS A 64 -6.87 4.02 1.86
N PRO A 65 -7.80 4.96 2.09
CA PRO A 65 -8.07 5.50 3.43
C PRO A 65 -8.47 4.41 4.42
N ARG A 66 -9.18 3.37 3.95
CA ARG A 66 -9.66 2.27 4.81
C ARG A 66 -8.49 1.49 5.41
N CYS A 67 -7.46 1.16 4.63
CA CYS A 67 -6.34 0.36 5.17
C CYS A 67 -5.33 1.14 5.99
N ARG A 68 -5.34 2.48 5.90
CA ARG A 68 -4.55 3.30 6.80
C ARG A 68 -5.04 3.16 8.26
N ASN A 69 -6.35 3.06 8.48
CA ASN A 69 -6.92 2.87 9.82
C ASN A 69 -6.97 1.41 10.30
N VAL A 70 -6.96 0.43 9.38
CA VAL A 70 -7.06 -0.99 9.76
C VAL A 70 -5.79 -1.49 10.47
N ALA A 71 -4.62 -0.91 10.16
CA ALA A 71 -3.39 -1.20 10.89
C ALA A 71 -3.46 -0.90 12.40
N GLN A 72 -4.46 -0.15 12.86
CA GLN A 72 -4.66 0.22 14.26
C GLN A 72 -5.91 -0.43 14.90
N SER A 73 -6.70 -1.22 14.16
CA SER A 73 -8.08 -1.55 14.57
C SER A 73 -8.42 -3.06 14.67
N GLU A 74 -7.46 -3.98 14.53
CA GLU A 74 -7.70 -5.40 14.86
C GLU A 74 -7.27 -5.73 16.31
N ALA A 75 -7.72 -4.90 17.25
CA ALA A 75 -7.72 -5.14 18.68
C ALA A 75 -9.01 -4.56 19.30
N ALA A 76 -10.16 -5.12 18.94
CA ALA A 76 -11.41 -4.95 19.69
C ALA A 76 -12.36 -6.12 19.41
#